data_AF-A0A0D8BDR6-F1
#
_entry.id   AF-A0A0D8BDR6-F1
#
_cell.length_a   1.000
_cell.length_b   1.000
_cell.length_c   1.000
_cell.angle_alpha   90.00
_cell.angle_beta   90.00
_cell.angle_gamma   90.00
#
_symmetry.space_group_name_H-M   'P 1'
#
loop_
_entity.id
_entity.type
_entity.pdbx_description
1 polymer ?
#
loop_
_entity_poly.entity_id
_entity_poly.type
_entity_poly.pdbx_seq_one_letter_code
_entity_poly.pdbx_strand_id
1 'polypeptide(L)'
;MIALQEELDWQVYRLYDLLADELTAPAEVVPELKLGERAFEIVLARRIAAGEAESEWFVRHRSTPITELPEHWPAEYRAVVEKRIAVIESNRSLALIERPECKRRWSTEG
;
A
#
# COMPACT_ATOMS: atom_id res chain seq x y z
N MET A 1 -10.43 4.16 -8.11
CA MET A 1 -10.44 2.71 -7.78
C MET A 1 -9.24 2.27 -6.94
N ILE A 2 -8.01 2.72 -7.22
CA ILE A 2 -6.80 2.31 -6.46
C ILE A 2 -6.90 2.67 -4.98
N ALA A 3 -7.30 3.91 -4.67
CA ALA A 3 -7.50 4.37 -3.29
C ALA A 3 -8.51 3.50 -2.54
N LEU A 4 -9.69 3.27 -3.14
CA LEU A 4 -10.72 2.40 -2.58
C LEU A 4 -10.21 0.97 -2.34
N GLN A 5 -9.47 0.40 -3.30
CA GLN A 5 -8.89 -0.93 -3.16
C GLN A 5 -7.89 -0.99 -2.01
N GLU A 6 -7.04 0.03 -1.88
CA GLU A 6 -6.09 0.13 -0.77
C GLU A 6 -6.84 0.19 0.57
N GLU A 7 -7.80 1.09 0.73
CA GLU A 7 -8.56 1.20 1.98
C GLU A 7 -9.31 -0.10 2.33
N LEU A 8 -9.85 -0.81 1.34
CA LEU A 8 -10.54 -2.08 1.57
C LEU A 8 -9.60 -3.22 1.97
N ASP A 9 -8.39 -3.29 1.41
CA ASP A 9 -7.39 -4.28 1.85
C ASP A 9 -7.12 -4.11 3.35
N TRP A 10 -6.89 -2.86 3.81
CA TRP A 10 -6.62 -2.55 5.22
C TRP A 10 -7.86 -2.77 6.11
N GLN A 11 -9.06 -2.43 5.63
CA GLN A 11 -10.30 -2.70 6.36
C GLN A 11 -10.49 -4.20 6.59
N VAL A 12 -10.22 -5.02 5.57
CA VAL A 12 -10.33 -6.49 5.65
C VAL A 12 -9.34 -7.04 6.67
N TYR A 13 -8.12 -6.52 6.76
CA TYR A 13 -7.15 -6.98 7.75
C TYR A 13 -7.64 -6.78 9.17
N ARG A 14 -8.27 -5.65 9.47
CA ARG A 14 -8.94 -5.46 10.76
C ARG A 14 -10.08 -6.46 10.92
N LEU A 15 -11.00 -6.55 9.95
CA LEU A 15 -12.21 -7.39 10.07
C LEU A 15 -11.92 -8.87 10.36
N TYR A 16 -10.76 -9.37 9.97
CA TYR A 16 -10.32 -10.74 10.23
C TYR A 16 -9.23 -10.85 11.32
N ASP A 17 -9.11 -9.83 12.18
CA ASP A 17 -8.17 -9.79 13.31
C ASP A 17 -6.69 -10.00 12.92
N LEU A 18 -6.33 -9.68 11.67
CA LEU A 18 -4.94 -9.67 11.21
C LEU A 18 -4.19 -8.42 11.70
N LEU A 19 -4.95 -7.40 12.11
CA LEU A 19 -4.47 -6.14 12.63
C LEU A 19 -5.42 -5.63 13.73
N ALA A 20 -4.86 -5.29 14.90
CA ALA A 20 -5.65 -4.76 16.02
C ALA A 20 -6.07 -3.30 15.79
N ASP A 21 -5.18 -2.50 15.20
CA ASP A 21 -5.41 -1.08 14.93
C ASP A 21 -6.24 -0.87 13.66
N GLU A 22 -7.11 0.14 13.69
CA GLU A 22 -7.77 0.62 12.49
C GLU A 22 -6.81 1.51 11.70
N LEU A 23 -6.26 0.96 10.61
CA LEU A 23 -5.38 1.68 9.69
C LEU A 23 -6.09 2.04 8.38
N THR A 24 -7.35 2.43 8.47
CA THR A 24 -8.12 3.06 7.38
C THR A 24 -8.24 4.56 7.64
N ALA A 25 -8.22 5.36 6.57
CA ALA A 25 -8.42 6.79 6.69
C ALA A 25 -9.91 7.15 6.49
N PRO A 26 -10.42 8.23 7.14
CA PRO A 26 -11.74 8.75 6.83
C PRO A 26 -11.89 9.04 5.33
N ALA A 27 -13.05 8.71 4.75
CA ALA A 27 -13.26 8.79 3.30
C ALA A 27 -13.00 10.20 2.74
N GLU A 28 -13.23 11.24 3.55
CA GLU A 28 -13.05 12.64 3.21
C GLU A 28 -11.57 13.05 3.03
N VAL A 29 -10.65 12.30 3.64
CA VAL A 29 -9.21 12.62 3.61
C VAL A 29 -8.41 11.67 2.72
N VAL A 30 -9.04 10.63 2.17
CA VAL A 30 -8.40 9.71 1.22
C VAL A 30 -8.18 10.43 -0.12
N PRO A 31 -6.93 10.69 -0.55
CA PRO A 31 -6.66 11.32 -1.82
C PRO A 31 -6.86 10.34 -2.98
N GLU A 32 -6.88 10.86 -4.21
CA GLU A 32 -6.71 10.01 -5.38
C GLU A 32 -5.29 9.44 -5.41
N LEU A 33 -5.17 8.11 -5.38
CA LEU A 33 -3.89 7.42 -5.49
C LEU A 33 -3.55 7.11 -6.94
N LYS A 34 -2.27 7.31 -7.27
CA LYS A 34 -1.65 6.89 -8.53
C LYS A 34 -1.08 5.48 -8.41
N LEU A 35 -0.56 4.98 -9.52
CA LEU A 35 0.20 3.72 -9.53
C LEU A 35 1.55 3.93 -8.85
N GLY A 36 1.88 3.09 -7.88
CA GLY A 36 3.13 3.16 -7.11
C GLY A 36 2.91 3.74 -5.72
N GLU A 37 1.74 4.32 -5.48
CA GLU A 37 1.41 5.10 -4.28
C GLU A 37 0.76 4.26 -3.17
N ARG A 38 0.54 2.96 -3.39
CA ARG A 38 0.06 2.05 -2.34
C ARG A 38 1.15 1.72 -1.35
N ALA A 39 0.80 1.46 -0.08
CA ALA A 39 1.79 1.24 0.98
C ALA A 39 2.79 0.13 0.65
N PHE A 40 2.31 -0.98 0.08
CA PHE A 40 3.18 -2.11 -0.30
C PHE A 40 4.05 -1.81 -1.52
N GLU A 41 3.58 -0.98 -2.47
CA GLU A 41 4.39 -0.54 -3.61
C GLU A 41 5.55 0.32 -3.11
N ILE A 42 5.31 1.19 -2.12
CA ILE A 42 6.35 2.00 -1.49
C ILE A 42 7.36 1.12 -0.74
N VAL A 43 6.90 0.14 0.05
CA VAL A 43 7.80 -0.81 0.74
C VAL A 43 8.62 -1.62 -0.26
N LEU A 44 7.99 -2.10 -1.34
CA LEU A 44 8.67 -2.84 -2.39
C LEU A 44 9.72 -1.97 -3.10
N ALA A 45 9.38 -0.72 -3.43
CA ALA A 45 10.31 0.22 -4.05
C ALA A 45 11.53 0.50 -3.15
N ARG A 46 11.31 0.68 -1.83
CA ARG A 46 12.38 0.86 -0.85
C ARG A 46 13.31 -0.36 -0.79
N ARG A 47 12.75 -1.57 -0.75
CA ARG A 47 13.55 -2.81 -0.74
C ARG A 47 14.34 -3.02 -2.03
N ILE A 48 13.76 -2.71 -3.20
CA ILE A 48 14.49 -2.75 -4.47
C ILE A 48 15.63 -1.73 -4.47
N ALA A 49 15.38 -0.50 -4.00
CA ALA A 49 16.40 0.54 -3.92
C ALA A 49 17.56 0.17 -2.96
N ALA A 50 17.26 -0.60 -1.91
CA ALA A 50 18.26 -1.14 -0.98
C ALA A 50 18.97 -2.41 -1.51
N GLY A 51 18.55 -2.97 -2.65
CA GLY A 51 19.08 -4.24 -3.18
C GLY A 51 18.61 -5.48 -2.43
N GLU A 52 17.52 -5.38 -1.67
CA GLU A 52 16.97 -6.46 -0.83
C GLU A 52 15.86 -7.27 -1.54
N ALA A 53 15.38 -6.79 -2.69
CA ALA A 53 14.33 -7.43 -3.46
C ALA A 53 14.49 -7.16 -4.96
N GLU A 54 13.94 -8.07 -5.77
CA GLU A 54 13.73 -7.89 -7.20
C GLU A 54 12.25 -8.14 -7.52
N SER A 55 11.67 -7.38 -8.44
CA SER A 55 10.27 -7.56 -8.82
C SER A 55 9.95 -7.01 -10.21
N GLU A 56 9.14 -7.74 -10.97
CA GLU A 56 8.55 -7.25 -12.22
C GLU A 56 7.29 -6.40 -12.01
N TRP A 57 6.81 -6.27 -10.77
CA TRP A 57 5.52 -5.63 -10.46
C TRP A 57 5.34 -4.28 -11.14
N PHE A 58 6.34 -3.40 -11.00
CA PHE A 58 6.29 -2.04 -11.57
C PHE A 58 6.22 -2.05 -13.09
N VAL A 59 7.02 -2.90 -13.76
CA VAL A 59 7.04 -3.04 -15.22
C VAL A 59 5.72 -3.64 -15.72
N ARG A 60 5.30 -4.77 -15.15
CA ARG A 60 4.08 -5.48 -15.52
C ARG A 60 2.85 -4.59 -15.43
N HIS A 61 2.84 -3.71 -14.44
CA HIS A 61 1.68 -2.87 -14.16
C HIS A 61 1.86 -1.39 -14.54
N ARG A 62 2.93 -1.04 -15.25
CA ARG A 62 3.25 0.34 -15.68
C ARG A 62 3.15 1.33 -14.52
N SER A 63 3.69 0.92 -13.37
CA SER A 63 3.68 1.66 -12.11
C SER A 63 5.03 2.33 -11.91
N THR A 64 5.06 3.58 -11.44
CA THR A 64 6.33 4.25 -11.16
C THR A 64 6.73 3.95 -9.72
N PRO A 65 7.89 3.32 -9.46
CA PRO A 65 8.32 3.08 -8.08
C PRO A 65 8.62 4.42 -7.40
N ILE A 66 8.08 4.61 -6.19
CA ILE A 66 8.37 5.75 -5.33
C ILE A 66 8.80 5.26 -3.95
N THR A 67 9.83 5.89 -3.39
CA THR A 67 10.35 5.54 -2.05
C THR A 67 9.89 6.51 -0.97
N GLU A 68 9.50 7.73 -1.38
CA GLU A 68 9.02 8.79 -0.51
C GLU A 68 7.50 8.93 -0.61
N LEU A 69 6.86 9.29 0.50
CA LEU A 69 5.42 9.56 0.50
C LEU A 69 5.13 10.86 -0.25
N PRO A 70 4.13 10.92 -1.14
CA PRO A 70 3.83 12.15 -1.87
C PRO A 70 3.48 13.33 -0.96
N GLU A 71 4.01 14.51 -1.28
CA GLU A 71 3.80 15.75 -0.51
C GLU A 71 2.38 16.32 -0.63
N HIS A 72 1.68 15.96 -1.70
CA HIS A 72 0.33 16.45 -1.98
C HIS A 72 -0.76 15.73 -1.17
N TRP A 73 -0.42 14.64 -0.46
CA TRP A 73 -1.38 13.95 0.38
C TRP A 73 -1.76 14.78 1.61
N PRO A 74 -3.02 14.73 2.05
CA PRO A 74 -3.40 15.26 3.36
C PRO A 74 -2.50 14.67 4.45
N ALA A 75 -2.12 15.49 5.43
CA ALA A 75 -1.24 15.07 6.52
C ALA A 75 -1.79 13.85 7.29
N GLU A 76 -3.12 13.80 7.46
CA GLU A 76 -3.80 12.69 8.10
C GLU A 76 -3.65 11.38 7.30
N TYR A 77 -3.83 11.43 5.98
CA TYR A 77 -3.65 10.27 5.11
C TYR A 77 -2.19 9.79 5.10
N ARG A 78 -1.24 10.74 5.01
CA ARG A 78 0.19 10.42 5.08
C ARG A 78 0.54 9.69 6.39
N ALA A 79 0.04 10.16 7.52
CA ALA A 79 0.26 9.52 8.83
C ALA A 79 -0.31 8.10 8.89
N VAL A 80 -1.46 7.84 8.25
CA VAL A 80 -2.02 6.49 8.13
C VAL A 80 -1.09 5.60 7.29
N VAL A 81 -0.61 6.08 6.15
CA VAL A 81 0.29 5.31 5.28
C VAL A 81 1.65 5.05 5.93
N GLU A 82 2.19 5.98 6.73
CA GLU A 82 3.39 5.74 7.53
C GLU A 82 3.21 4.56 8.50
N LYS A 83 2.07 4.50 9.20
CA LYS A 83 1.75 3.38 10.09
C LYS A 83 1.59 2.06 9.31
N ARG A 84 0.94 2.10 8.15
CA ARG A 84 0.80 0.94 7.25
C ARG A 84 2.17 0.38 6.86
N ILE A 85 3.09 1.24 6.43
CA ILE A 85 4.47 0.87 6.10
C ILE A 85 5.17 0.24 7.30
N ALA A 86 5.11 0.90 8.46
CA ALA A 86 5.74 0.38 9.69
C ALA A 86 5.19 -1.00 10.08
N VAL A 87 3.89 -1.24 9.89
CA VAL A 87 3.25 -2.53 10.12
C VAL A 87 3.71 -3.58 9.12
N ILE A 88 3.82 -3.25 7.83
CA ILE A 88 4.37 -4.18 6.81
C ILE A 88 5.81 -4.58 7.14
N GLU A 89 6.60 -3.67 7.70
CA GLU A 89 8.00 -3.92 8.03
C GLU A 89 8.17 -4.73 9.33
N SER A 90 7.26 -4.59 10.29
CA SER A 90 7.37 -5.21 11.62
C SER A 90 6.50 -6.45 11.86
N ASN A 91 5.37 -6.59 11.15
CA ASN A 91 4.44 -7.71 11.31
C ASN A 91 4.63 -8.75 10.18
N ARG A 92 5.22 -9.91 10.51
CA ARG A 92 5.50 -10.97 9.54
C ARG A 92 4.28 -11.48 8.78
N SER A 93 3.11 -11.56 9.42
CA SER A 93 1.89 -12.07 8.79
C SER A 93 1.38 -11.09 7.73
N LEU A 94 1.36 -9.79 8.06
CA LEU A 94 0.98 -8.76 7.10
C LEU A 94 2.03 -8.60 6.00
N ALA A 95 3.32 -8.71 6.33
CA ALA A 95 4.41 -8.70 5.37
C ALA A 95 4.35 -9.82 4.31
N LEU A 96 3.61 -10.90 4.57
CA LEU A 96 3.40 -11.98 3.60
C LEU A 96 2.30 -11.64 2.59
N ILE A 97 1.20 -11.04 3.04
CA ILE A 97 0.07 -10.69 2.18
C ILE A 97 0.27 -9.34 1.47
N GLU A 98 1.14 -8.47 2.01
CA GLU A 98 1.57 -7.21 1.40
C GLU A 98 2.77 -7.41 0.46
N ARG A 99 2.64 -8.41 -0.42
CA ARG A 99 3.63 -8.74 -1.45
C ARG A 99 3.01 -8.78 -2.84
N PRO A 100 3.80 -8.56 -3.91
CA PRO A 100 3.34 -8.66 -5.29
C PRO A 100 2.54 -9.94 -5.61
N GLU A 101 2.90 -11.07 -5.02
CA GLU A 101 2.27 -12.37 -5.28
C GLU A 101 0.85 -12.47 -4.70
N CYS A 102 0.59 -11.73 -3.62
CA CYS A 102 -0.69 -11.71 -2.91
C CYS A 102 -1.56 -10.51 -3.30
N LYS A 103 -0.99 -9.49 -3.94
CA LYS A 103 -1.72 -8.33 -4.42
C LYS A 103 -2.19 -8.51 -5.86
N ARG A 104 -3.37 -7.93 -6.13
CA ARG A 104 -3.95 -7.81 -7.47
C ARG A 104 -4.40 -6.39 -7.69
N ARG A 105 -4.59 -6.00 -8.95
CA ARG A 105 -5.34 -4.78 -9.29
C ARG A 105 -6.75 -5.15 -9.67
N TRP A 106 -7.69 -4.33 -9.27
CA TRP A 106 -9.04 -4.42 -9.82
C TRP A 106 -9.03 -3.96 -11.26
N SER A 107 -9.31 -4.90 -12.17
CA SER A 107 -9.62 -4.60 -13.56
C SER A 107 -11.13 -4.63 -13.69
N THR A 108 -11.74 -3.49 -14.00
CA THR A 108 -13.12 -3.44 -14.47
C THR A 108 -13.09 -3.26 -15.99
N GLU A 109 -13.99 -3.94 -16.69
CA GLU A 109 -14.39 -3.50 -18.03
C GLU A 109 -15.02 -2.12 -17.82
N GLY A 110 -14.44 -1.07 -18.41
CA GLY A 110 -14.95 0.30 -18.22
C GLY A 110 -16.40 0.45 -18.64
#